data_AF-A0A8J7VTD5-F1
#
_entry.id   AF-A0A8J7VTD5-F1
#
_cell.length_a   1.000
_cell.length_b   1.000
_cell.length_c   1.000
_cell.angle_alpha   90.00
_cell.angle_beta   90.00
_cell.angle_gamma   90.00
#
_symmetry.space_group_name_H-M   'P 1'
#
loop_
_entity.id
_entity.type
_entity.pdbx_description
1 polymer ?
#
loop_
_entity_poly.entity_id
_entity_poly.type
_entity_poly.pdbx_seq_one_letter_code
_entity_poly.pdbx_strand_id
1 'polypeptide(L)' 'MKKSRFTEEQVVRILKEVEAGAKVNETCRKHG' A
#
# COMPACT_ATOMS: atom_id res chain seq x y z
N MET A 1 -16.35 -15.59 1.86
CA MET A 1 -15.87 -14.21 1.63
C MET A 1 -14.48 -14.32 1.03
N LYS A 2 -14.20 -13.73 -0.16
CA LYS A 2 -12.85 -13.78 -0.75
C LYS A 2 -11.87 -13.18 0.25
N LYS A 3 -10.80 -13.90 0.59
CA LYS A 3 -9.71 -13.31 1.39
C LYS A 3 -9.17 -12.13 0.61
N SER A 4 -9.18 -10.96 1.23
CA SER A 4 -8.57 -9.76 0.65
C SER A 4 -7.08 -10.05 0.46
N ARG A 5 -6.51 -9.61 -0.67
CA ARG A 5 -5.08 -9.82 -0.98
C ARG A 5 -4.17 -9.03 -0.03
N PHE A 6 -4.73 -8.02 0.63
CA PHE A 6 -4.06 -7.14 1.59
C PHE A 6 -4.84 -7.09 2.90
N THR A 7 -4.12 -7.02 4.02
CA THR A 7 -4.70 -6.68 5.32
C THR A 7 -4.88 -5.17 5.45
N GLU A 8 -5.77 -4.73 6.37
CA GLU A 8 -5.97 -3.31 6.66
C GLU A 8 -4.67 -2.61 7.08
N GLU A 9 -3.83 -3.28 7.87
CA GLU A 9 -2.51 -2.78 8.26
C GLU A 9 -1.55 -2.60 7.07
N GLN A 10 -1.64 -3.43 6.04
CA GLN A 10 -0.85 -3.25 4.83
C GLN A 10 -1.33 -2.02 4.05
N VAL A 11 -2.64 -1.83 3.95
CA VAL A 11 -3.23 -0.65 3.29
C VAL A 11 -2.81 0.63 4.00
N VAL A 12 -2.93 0.69 5.33
CA VAL A 12 -2.55 1.88 6.12
C VAL A 12 -1.06 2.20 5.98
N ARG A 13 -0.19 1.19 5.93
CA ARG A 13 1.26 1.41 5.72
C ARG A 13 1.57 1.98 4.34
N ILE A 14 0.92 1.45 3.30
CA ILE A 14 1.10 1.93 1.92
C ILE A 14 0.66 3.40 1.81
N LEU A 15 -0.49 3.74 2.40
CA LEU A 15 -0.98 5.12 2.40
C LEU A 15 -0.01 6.07 3.12
N LYS A 16 0.50 5.68 4.31
CA LYS A 16 1.50 6.47 5.04
C LYS A 16 2.81 6.65 4.28
N GLU A 17 3.25 5.66 3.51
CA GLU A 17 4.47 5.76 2.69
C GLU A 17 4.29 6.86 1.62
N VAL A 18 3.12 6.90 0.97
CA VAL A 18 2.76 7.94 0.00
C VAL A 18 2.61 9.32 0.67
N GLU A 19 1.95 9.40 1.82
CA GLU A 19 1.84 10.65 2.60
C GLU A 19 3.20 11.19 3.05
N ALA A 20 4.16 10.31 3.33
CA ALA A 20 5.53 10.68 3.66
C ALA A 20 6.37 11.14 2.44
N GLY A 21 5.78 11.17 1.25
CA GLY A 21 6.40 11.68 0.02
C GLY A 21 6.98 10.60 -0.89
N ALA A 22 6.70 9.32 -0.66
CA ALA A 22 7.06 8.28 -1.62
C ALA A 22 6.28 8.43 -2.92
N LYS A 23 6.93 8.14 -4.05
CA LYS A 23 6.28 8.20 -5.36
C LYS A 23 5.28 7.05 -5.49
N VAL A 24 4.02 7.40 -5.76
CA VAL A 24 2.92 6.45 -5.98
C VAL A 24 3.31 5.33 -6.96
N ASN A 25 3.96 5.66 -8.09
CA ASN A 25 4.39 4.67 -9.08
C ASN A 25 5.41 3.65 -8.54
N GLU A 26 6.29 4.06 -7.62
CA GLU A 26 7.27 3.17 -7.02
C GLU A 26 6.61 2.31 -5.94
N THR A 27 5.77 2.91 -5.09
CA THR A 27 4.99 2.22 -4.07
C THR A 27 4.04 1.18 -4.69
N CYS A 28 3.35 1.50 -5.80
CA CYS A 28 2.50 0.54 -6.53
C CYS A 28 3.29 -0.63 -7.12
N ARG A 29 4.53 -0.41 -7.59
CA ARG A 29 5.40 -1.50 -8.08
C ARG A 29 5.92 -2.39 -6.95
N LYS A 30 6.17 -1.81 -5.77
CA LYS A 30 6.68 -2.51 -4.58
C LYS A 30 5.62 -3.39 -3.91
N HIS A 31 4.35 -2.99 -3.97
CA HIS A 31 3.23 -3.65 -3.26
C HIS A 31 2.16 -4.30 -4.15
N GLY A 32 2.24 -4.11 -5.48
CA GLY A 32 1.34 -4.68 -6.48
C GLY A 32 1.41 -6.19 -6.60
#